data_AF-A0A2N7KF11-F1
#
_entry.id   AF-A0A2N7KF11-F1
#
_cell.length_a   1.000
_cell.length_b   1.000
_cell.length_c   1.000
_cell.angle_alpha   90.00
_cell.angle_beta   90.00
_cell.angle_gamma   90.00
#
_symmetry.space_group_name_H-M   'P 1'
#
loop_
_entity.id
_entity.type
_entity.pdbx_description
1 polymer ?
#
loop_
_entity_poly.entity_id
_entity_poly.type
_entity_poly.pdbx_seq_one_letter_code
_entity_poly.pdbx_strand_id
1 'polypeptide(L)'
;MIKSLKFSNFCSFKEESELNFEFDGKTPDNVKKGRELSNVMCIKGANSSGKTNLFKVLDLLSTVCGYGARLHKDERVYVDSYFYNDKPSIIKIEFIYESIFYVYEIHLTKQGIEFEELKYREKEGRLKKAYTRVKREITTLGPDFGELKTVTLKNNASVMALVENNEFSDKLHVIEVANSFFSRILSNVGYSGHTDIESGLFDLTKIYHDDEDTFRGVNAVIRSIEPSIKTIEIDETIDHEGKTIYFPLFVHEVEGKEVRLTINKVSSGIQKLYKTLGNYFLILRSGGILALDEFDIHLHPQITPLLLALFDDLLFNKNGAQLIISTHSTEILDILGKYRVILVDKVDNESFCYRLDELPIRNDRGNIGDLYIDGKLGGIPQSKGVDLETLTVCFDAEN
;
A
#
# COMPACT_ATOMS: atom_id res chain seq x y z
N MET A 1 1.57 1.48 11.45
CA MET A 1 0.33 2.15 11.04
C MET A 1 0.54 3.62 10.71
N ILE A 2 0.15 4.05 9.52
CA ILE A 2 -0.12 5.46 9.19
C ILE A 2 -1.30 5.96 10.02
N LYS A 3 -1.11 7.13 10.62
CA LYS A 3 -2.15 7.95 11.23
C LYS A 3 -2.68 8.97 10.21
N SER A 4 -1.77 9.72 9.58
CA SER A 4 -2.09 10.64 8.49
C SER A 4 -0.94 10.72 7.48
N LEU A 5 -1.30 10.88 6.20
CA LEU A 5 -0.35 11.15 5.11
C LEU A 5 -0.83 12.37 4.34
N LYS A 6 -0.04 13.45 4.39
CA LYS A 6 -0.27 14.70 3.66
C LYS A 6 0.77 14.86 2.59
N PHE A 7 0.36 15.37 1.43
CA PHE A 7 1.29 15.69 0.36
C PHE A 7 0.76 16.84 -0.50
N SER A 8 1.66 17.58 -1.14
CA SER A 8 1.32 18.66 -2.07
C SER A 8 2.36 18.74 -3.19
N ASN A 9 2.00 19.44 -4.27
CA ASN A 9 2.84 19.58 -5.45
C ASN A 9 3.38 18.23 -5.96
N PHE A 10 2.50 17.25 -6.17
CA PHE A 10 2.84 15.86 -6.50
C PHE A 10 1.96 15.33 -7.64
N CYS A 11 2.56 14.94 -8.76
CA CYS A 11 1.89 14.47 -9.97
C CYS A 11 0.74 15.39 -10.45
N SER A 12 -0.52 15.04 -10.15
CA SER A 12 -1.71 15.80 -10.49
C SER A 12 -2.27 16.62 -9.33
N PHE A 13 -1.68 16.54 -8.14
CA PHE A 13 -2.09 17.29 -6.94
C PHE A 13 -1.23 18.52 -6.77
N LYS A 14 -1.84 19.71 -6.85
CA LYS A 14 -1.15 20.97 -6.65
C LYS A 14 -1.17 21.38 -5.17
N GLU A 15 -2.38 21.54 -4.63
CA GLU A 15 -2.60 21.88 -3.23
C GLU A 15 -2.44 20.66 -2.31
N GLU A 16 -2.45 20.89 -0.99
CA GLU A 16 -2.36 19.81 0.00
C GLU A 16 -3.54 18.84 -0.11
N SER A 17 -3.25 17.55 -0.10
CA SER A 17 -4.20 16.45 0.00
C SER A 17 -3.81 15.52 1.14
N GLU A 18 -4.79 14.88 1.77
CA GLU A 18 -4.60 14.09 2.98
C GLU A 18 -5.29 12.72 2.93
N LEU A 19 -4.56 11.67 3.30
CA LEU A 19 -5.13 10.37 3.67
C LEU A 19 -5.14 10.26 5.20
N ASN A 20 -6.30 10.48 5.80
CA ASN A 20 -6.49 10.43 7.25
C ASN A 20 -7.10 9.08 7.69
N PHE A 21 -6.38 8.35 8.55
CA PHE A 21 -6.81 7.05 9.08
C PHE A 21 -7.47 7.15 10.45
N GLU A 22 -7.50 8.33 11.09
CA GLU A 22 -8.03 8.50 12.44
C GLU A 22 -9.55 8.42 12.48
N PHE A 23 -10.07 7.60 13.39
CA PHE A 23 -11.47 7.65 13.76
C PHE A 23 -11.72 8.79 14.75
N ASP A 24 -12.78 9.55 14.51
CA ASP A 24 -13.16 10.66 15.38
C ASP A 24 -14.20 10.25 16.43
N GLY A 25 -14.63 11.20 17.27
CA GLY A 25 -15.69 10.97 18.26
C GLY A 25 -17.06 10.62 17.65
N LYS A 26 -17.28 10.89 16.35
CA LYS A 26 -18.54 10.58 15.65
C LYS A 26 -18.54 9.19 15.03
N THR A 27 -17.38 8.53 14.95
CA THR A 27 -17.25 7.19 14.38
C THR A 27 -17.86 6.15 15.33
N PRO A 28 -18.81 5.30 14.88
CA PRO A 28 -19.43 4.28 15.73
C PRO A 28 -18.48 3.19 16.22
N ASP A 29 -18.77 2.61 17.40
CA ASP A 29 -17.92 1.58 18.02
C ASP A 29 -17.82 0.29 17.21
N ASN A 30 -18.88 -0.08 16.48
CA ASN A 30 -18.84 -1.24 15.59
C ASN A 30 -17.91 -1.05 14.37
N VAL A 31 -17.58 0.19 14.01
CA VAL A 31 -16.59 0.55 12.98
C VAL A 31 -15.20 0.65 13.60
N LYS A 32 -15.06 1.26 14.78
CA LYS A 32 -13.79 1.38 15.50
C LYS A 32 -13.23 0.04 15.95
N LYS A 33 -14.11 -0.85 16.45
CA LYS A 33 -13.74 -2.12 17.11
C LYS A 33 -12.66 -1.92 18.18
N GLY A 34 -12.75 -0.85 18.96
CA GLY A 34 -11.78 -0.48 20.00
C GLY A 34 -10.46 0.12 19.49
N ARG A 35 -10.35 0.44 18.19
CA ARG A 35 -9.17 1.06 17.58
C ARG A 35 -9.36 2.56 17.39
N GLU A 36 -8.25 3.30 17.42
CA GLU A 36 -8.20 4.73 17.10
C GLU A 36 -7.96 4.99 15.60
N LEU A 37 -7.37 4.03 14.90
CA LEU A 37 -7.00 4.13 13.49
C LEU A 37 -7.68 3.05 12.66
N SER A 38 -8.00 3.36 11.41
CA SER A 38 -8.46 2.37 10.45
C SER A 38 -7.31 1.48 9.97
N ASN A 39 -7.58 0.17 9.88
CA ASN A 39 -6.72 -0.78 9.22
C ASN A 39 -7.02 -0.93 7.73
N VAL A 40 -8.20 -0.49 7.28
CA VAL A 40 -8.62 -0.61 5.88
C VAL A 40 -9.06 0.76 5.38
N MET A 41 -8.51 1.18 4.24
CA MET A 41 -8.89 2.41 3.57
C MET A 41 -9.12 2.15 2.09
N CYS A 42 -10.25 2.63 1.56
CA CYS A 42 -10.58 2.55 0.15
C CYS A 42 -10.50 3.92 -0.50
N ILE A 43 -9.80 3.99 -1.61
CA ILE A 43 -9.66 5.13 -2.50
C ILE A 43 -10.60 4.90 -3.68
N LYS A 44 -11.59 5.78 -3.84
CA LYS A 44 -12.59 5.71 -4.90
C LYS A 44 -12.59 6.99 -5.73
N GLY A 45 -12.88 6.88 -7.01
CA GLY A 45 -12.90 8.02 -7.92
C GLY A 45 -12.83 7.58 -9.39
N ALA A 46 -13.04 8.54 -10.28
CA ALA A 46 -13.11 8.33 -11.71
C ALA A 46 -11.78 7.82 -12.28
N ASN A 47 -11.83 7.24 -13.49
CA ASN A 47 -10.60 6.99 -14.23
C ASN A 47 -9.87 8.31 -14.47
N SER A 48 -8.54 8.27 -14.34
CA SER A 48 -7.68 9.45 -14.46
C SER A 48 -7.91 10.56 -13.40
N SER A 49 -8.66 10.29 -12.32
CA SER A 49 -8.84 11.28 -11.24
C SER A 49 -7.59 11.51 -10.39
N GLY A 50 -6.61 10.61 -10.44
CA GLY A 50 -5.38 10.68 -9.66
C GLY A 50 -5.21 9.58 -8.61
N LYS A 51 -6.10 8.57 -8.55
CA LYS A 51 -6.02 7.44 -7.60
C LYS A 51 -4.63 6.81 -7.54
N THR A 52 -4.09 6.36 -8.68
CA THR A 52 -2.76 5.76 -8.79
C THR A 52 -1.66 6.66 -8.23
N ASN A 53 -1.79 8.00 -8.38
CA ASN A 53 -0.80 8.94 -7.85
C ASN A 53 -0.77 8.93 -6.31
N LEU A 54 -1.86 8.61 -5.61
CA LEU A 54 -1.85 8.42 -4.16
C LEU A 54 -0.97 7.24 -3.75
N PHE A 55 -1.04 6.14 -4.51
CA PHE A 55 -0.19 4.96 -4.28
C PHE A 55 1.28 5.25 -4.60
N LYS A 56 1.56 6.09 -5.61
CA LYS A 56 2.92 6.54 -5.92
C LYS A 56 3.59 7.28 -4.75
N VAL A 57 2.83 7.99 -3.91
CA VAL A 57 3.39 8.63 -2.70
C VAL A 57 3.92 7.57 -1.72
N LEU A 58 3.17 6.48 -1.53
CA LEU A 58 3.57 5.37 -0.66
C LEU A 58 4.79 4.62 -1.21
N ASP A 59 4.81 4.36 -2.52
CA ASP A 59 5.96 3.78 -3.22
C ASP A 59 7.23 4.64 -3.10
N LEU A 60 7.09 5.95 -3.28
CA LEU A 60 8.20 6.90 -3.14
C LEU A 60 8.76 6.89 -1.72
N LEU A 61 7.91 6.87 -0.69
CA LEU A 61 8.34 6.76 0.71
C LEU A 61 9.01 5.41 0.99
N SER A 62 8.46 4.31 0.50
CA SER A 62 9.07 2.97 0.60
C SER A 62 10.48 2.96 -0.02
N THR A 63 10.61 3.52 -1.22
CA THR A 63 11.85 3.57 -1.98
C THR A 63 12.88 4.49 -1.33
N VAL A 64 12.54 5.72 -0.95
CA VAL A 64 13.51 6.72 -0.44
C VAL A 64 13.81 6.52 1.05
N CYS A 65 12.83 6.06 1.83
CA CYS A 65 12.92 5.93 3.28
C CYS A 65 13.20 4.51 3.77
N GLY A 66 12.74 3.49 3.04
CA GLY A 66 12.98 2.08 3.33
C GLY A 66 14.27 1.57 2.69
N TYR A 67 14.34 1.57 1.36
CA TYR A 67 15.46 0.93 0.64
C TYR A 67 16.60 1.90 0.26
N GLY A 68 16.27 3.18 0.08
CA GLY A 68 17.17 4.25 -0.32
C GLY A 68 17.96 3.93 -1.59
N ALA A 69 19.27 4.23 -1.55
CA ALA A 69 20.18 4.09 -2.69
C ALA A 69 20.46 2.62 -3.11
N ARG A 70 19.82 1.62 -2.48
CA ARG A 70 19.94 0.22 -2.87
C ARG A 70 19.22 -0.06 -4.21
N LEU A 71 18.12 0.63 -4.47
CA LEU A 71 17.29 0.40 -5.66
C LEU A 71 17.81 1.11 -6.91
N HIS A 72 18.42 2.29 -6.76
CA HIS A 72 18.88 3.11 -7.87
C HIS A 72 20.35 3.51 -7.75
N LYS A 73 21.14 3.12 -8.76
CA LYS A 73 22.57 3.46 -8.86
C LYS A 73 22.79 4.91 -9.29
N ASP A 74 21.82 5.52 -9.98
CA ASP A 74 21.80 6.96 -10.21
C ASP A 74 21.38 7.67 -8.92
N GLU A 75 22.00 8.82 -8.61
CA GLU A 75 21.62 9.62 -7.43
C GLU A 75 20.33 10.44 -7.65
N ARG A 76 19.46 10.06 -8.60
CA ARG A 76 18.19 10.77 -8.84
C ARG A 76 17.09 10.23 -7.96
N VAL A 77 16.08 11.07 -7.72
CA VAL A 77 14.82 10.68 -7.09
C VAL A 77 13.76 10.60 -8.16
N TYR A 78 13.06 9.47 -8.21
CA TYR A 78 11.93 9.24 -9.11
C TYR A 78 10.65 9.85 -8.51
N VAL A 79 10.55 11.17 -8.61
CA VAL A 79 9.41 11.97 -8.14
C VAL A 79 8.96 12.91 -9.24
N ASP A 80 7.65 13.08 -9.38
CA ASP A 80 7.06 14.08 -10.27
C ASP A 80 6.29 15.11 -9.45
N SER A 81 6.66 16.38 -9.61
CA SER A 81 5.93 17.52 -9.07
C SER A 81 4.62 17.76 -9.83
N TYR A 82 3.80 18.72 -9.38
CA TYR A 82 2.58 19.10 -10.09
C TYR A 82 2.91 19.57 -11.51
N PHE A 83 2.56 18.77 -12.51
CA PHE A 83 2.90 18.99 -13.93
C PHE A 83 4.39 19.34 -14.16
N TYR A 84 5.30 18.64 -13.48
CA TYR A 84 6.75 18.73 -13.70
C TYR A 84 7.35 20.14 -13.50
N ASN A 85 6.79 20.94 -12.59
CA ASN A 85 7.37 22.21 -12.21
C ASN A 85 8.65 22.04 -11.34
N ASP A 86 9.39 23.13 -11.12
CA ASP A 86 10.67 23.11 -10.38
C ASP A 86 10.53 23.19 -8.85
N LYS A 87 9.31 23.36 -8.32
CA LYS A 87 9.09 23.40 -6.87
C LYS A 87 9.15 21.97 -6.30
N PRO A 88 9.61 21.80 -5.06
CA PRO A 88 9.67 20.48 -4.44
C PRO A 88 8.28 19.90 -4.18
N SER A 89 8.13 18.59 -4.34
CA SER A 89 7.01 17.85 -3.77
C SER A 89 7.21 17.75 -2.26
N ILE A 90 6.18 18.06 -1.49
CA ILE A 90 6.22 18.05 -0.02
C ILE A 90 5.36 16.88 0.46
N ILE A 91 5.93 16.02 1.30
CA ILE A 91 5.22 14.89 1.90
C ILE A 91 5.44 14.94 3.42
N LYS A 92 4.36 14.85 4.18
CA LYS A 92 4.36 14.76 5.64
C LYS A 92 3.55 13.54 6.07
N ILE A 93 4.13 12.72 6.93
CA ILE A 93 3.52 11.47 7.40
C ILE A 93 3.61 11.38 8.92
N GLU A 94 2.49 11.06 9.55
CA GLU A 94 2.42 10.68 10.95
C GLU A 94 2.12 9.19 11.03
N PHE A 95 2.92 8.45 11.80
CA PHE A 95 2.78 7.00 11.89
C PHE A 95 3.20 6.47 13.26
N ILE A 96 2.71 5.27 13.58
CA ILE A 96 3.05 4.51 14.79
C ILE A 96 3.63 3.18 14.36
N TYR A 97 4.80 2.82 14.86
CA TYR A 97 5.40 1.51 14.64
C TYR A 97 6.20 1.10 15.88
N GLU A 98 6.06 -0.15 16.32
CA GLU A 98 6.64 -0.68 17.57
C GLU A 98 6.39 0.22 18.80
N SER A 99 5.17 0.77 18.91
CA SER A 99 4.72 1.70 19.96
C SER A 99 5.39 3.08 19.98
N ILE A 100 6.17 3.41 18.95
CA ILE A 100 6.79 4.74 18.79
C ILE A 100 5.95 5.55 17.80
N PHE A 101 5.55 6.74 18.21
CA PHE A 101 4.88 7.72 17.35
C PHE A 101 5.92 8.58 16.63
N TYR A 102 5.75 8.76 15.31
CA TYR A 102 6.64 9.52 14.46
C TYR A 102 5.89 10.62 13.72
N VAL A 103 6.60 11.73 13.48
CA VAL A 103 6.23 12.74 12.50
C VAL A 103 7.43 12.91 11.58
N TYR A 104 7.25 12.61 10.30
CA TYR A 104 8.28 12.75 9.29
C TYR A 104 7.82 13.70 8.18
N GLU A 105 8.71 14.55 7.72
CA GLU A 105 8.48 15.46 6.61
C GLU A 105 9.66 15.42 5.65
N ILE A 106 9.39 15.37 4.35
CA ILE A 106 10.40 15.28 3.29
C ILE A 106 9.99 16.16 2.10
N HIS A 107 10.95 16.93 1.58
CA HIS A 107 10.78 17.75 0.38
C HIS A 107 11.72 17.24 -0.71
N LEU A 108 11.17 16.94 -1.88
CA LEU A 108 11.87 16.20 -2.93
C LEU A 108 11.78 16.93 -4.28
N THR A 109 12.89 16.93 -5.01
CA THR A 109 12.93 17.25 -6.45
C THR A 109 13.57 16.08 -7.20
N LYS A 110 13.59 16.14 -8.54
CA LYS A 110 14.31 15.14 -9.36
C LYS A 110 15.82 15.14 -9.07
N GLN A 111 16.35 16.24 -8.55
CA GLN A 111 17.76 16.41 -8.17
C GLN A 111 18.09 15.78 -6.82
N GLY A 112 17.09 15.58 -5.96
CA GLY A 112 17.28 14.95 -4.65
C GLY A 112 16.37 15.48 -3.55
N ILE A 113 16.69 15.02 -2.33
CA ILE A 113 16.12 15.50 -1.08
C ILE A 113 16.63 16.91 -0.80
N GLU A 114 15.73 17.89 -0.79
CA GLU A 114 16.01 19.28 -0.43
C GLU A 114 15.90 19.49 1.08
N PHE A 115 14.98 18.79 1.73
CA PHE A 115 14.74 18.84 3.18
C PHE A 115 14.19 17.50 3.67
N GLU A 116 14.62 17.08 4.87
CA GLU A 116 13.91 16.06 5.64
C GLU A 116 14.04 16.29 7.15
N GLU A 117 13.00 15.93 7.90
CA GLU A 117 12.98 16.03 9.36
C GLU A 117 12.24 14.84 9.96
N LEU A 118 12.89 14.17 10.92
CA LEU A 118 12.27 13.10 11.71
C LEU A 118 12.11 13.54 13.16
N LYS A 119 10.87 13.42 13.65
CA LYS A 119 10.50 13.58 15.05
C LYS A 119 9.85 12.30 15.56
N TYR A 120 9.99 12.03 16.85
CA TYR A 120 9.51 10.79 17.47
C TYR A 120 9.09 10.94 18.94
N ARG A 121 8.33 9.97 19.44
CA ARG A 121 7.85 9.87 20.81
C ARG A 121 7.55 8.41 21.18
N GLU A 122 8.29 7.85 22.14
CA GLU A 122 8.18 6.44 22.59
C GLU A 122 7.17 6.19 23.73
N LYS A 123 6.70 7.25 24.41
CA LYS A 123 5.79 7.22 25.58
C LYS A 123 4.86 8.44 25.56
N GLU A 124 4.04 8.66 26.59
CA GLU A 124 3.27 9.92 26.81
C GLU A 124 4.17 11.15 27.12
N GLY A 125 5.23 11.36 26.35
CA GLY A 125 6.17 12.47 26.48
C GLY A 125 5.99 13.54 25.42
N ARG A 126 6.90 14.52 25.44
CA ARG A 126 7.01 15.51 24.36
C ARG A 126 7.57 14.87 23.09
N LEU A 127 7.13 15.38 21.95
CA LEU A 127 7.71 15.04 20.65
C LEU A 127 9.17 15.52 20.59
N LYS A 128 10.11 14.59 20.39
CA LYS A 128 11.54 14.87 20.27
C LYS A 128 11.94 14.96 18.80
N LYS A 129 12.94 15.76 18.48
CA LYS A 129 13.54 15.80 17.14
C LYS A 129 14.74 14.85 17.10
N ALA A 130 14.75 13.94 16.13
CA ALA A 130 15.90 13.07 15.87
C ALA A 130 16.94 13.82 15.02
N TYR A 131 16.52 14.34 13.86
CA TYR A 131 17.37 15.15 12.99
C TYR A 131 16.56 16.07 12.09
N THR A 132 17.23 17.09 11.56
CA THR A 132 16.82 17.85 10.38
C THR A 132 17.99 17.84 9.41
N ARG A 133 17.70 17.58 8.13
CA ARG A 133 18.66 17.63 7.04
C ARG A 133 18.18 18.62 5.99
N VAL A 134 19.11 19.41 5.47
CA VAL A 134 18.92 20.27 4.30
C VAL A 134 19.94 19.84 3.24
N LYS A 135 19.47 19.42 2.07
CA LYS A 135 20.30 18.88 0.98
C LYS A 135 21.26 17.78 1.45
N ARG A 136 22.57 18.05 1.56
CA ARG A 136 23.59 17.08 2.00
C ARG A 136 24.22 17.45 3.34
N GLU A 137 23.48 18.17 4.17
CA GLU A 137 23.93 18.60 5.49
C GLU A 137 22.87 18.30 6.55
N ILE A 138 23.29 17.69 7.67
CA ILE A 138 22.45 17.57 8.87
C ILE A 138 22.57 18.86 9.66
N THR A 139 21.55 19.72 9.57
CA THR A 139 21.54 21.07 10.17
C THR A 139 21.08 21.06 11.62
N THR A 140 20.32 20.05 12.06
CA THR A 140 19.92 19.87 13.45
C THR A 140 19.98 18.41 13.84
N LEU A 141 20.42 18.14 15.06
CA LEU A 141 20.58 16.79 15.57
C LEU A 141 20.08 16.71 17.02
N GLY A 142 19.30 15.68 17.32
CA GLY A 142 18.92 15.38 18.69
C GLY A 142 20.12 14.91 19.53
N PRO A 143 20.08 15.07 20.86
CA PRO A 143 21.23 14.82 21.73
C PRO A 143 21.78 13.38 21.65
N ASP A 144 20.91 12.41 21.35
CA ASP A 144 21.27 10.99 21.30
C ASP A 144 21.79 10.54 19.93
N PHE A 145 21.71 11.39 18.90
CA PHE A 145 21.93 11.01 17.50
C PHE A 145 23.29 11.45 16.94
N GLY A 146 24.28 11.73 17.81
CA GLY A 146 25.62 12.23 17.45
C GLY A 146 26.32 11.46 16.32
N GLU A 147 26.09 10.15 16.25
CA GLU A 147 26.65 9.23 15.26
C GLU A 147 26.19 9.54 13.82
N LEU A 148 25.04 10.18 13.62
CA LEU A 148 24.57 10.53 12.27
C LEU A 148 25.51 11.49 11.53
N LYS A 149 26.42 12.17 12.22
CA LYS A 149 27.44 13.03 11.59
C LYS A 149 28.43 12.25 10.71
N THR A 150 28.57 10.94 10.92
CA THR A 150 29.48 10.09 10.11
C THR A 150 28.79 9.53 8.88
N VAL A 151 27.45 9.64 8.78
CA VAL A 151 26.68 9.10 7.65
C VAL A 151 26.99 9.90 6.39
N THR A 152 27.40 9.19 5.34
CA THR A 152 27.56 9.79 4.01
C THR A 152 26.19 9.96 3.37
N LEU A 153 25.69 11.20 3.38
CA LEU A 153 24.40 11.55 2.79
C LEU A 153 24.42 11.40 1.27
N LYS A 154 23.31 10.90 0.71
CA LYS A 154 23.06 10.77 -0.73
C LYS A 154 21.81 11.54 -1.13
N ASN A 155 21.77 12.06 -2.35
CA ASN A 155 20.63 12.87 -2.81
C ASN A 155 19.32 12.07 -2.88
N ASN A 156 19.40 10.76 -3.12
CA ASN A 156 18.25 9.88 -3.36
C ASN A 156 17.86 8.97 -2.18
N ALA A 157 18.49 9.14 -1.01
CA ALA A 157 18.24 8.31 0.16
C ALA A 157 18.06 9.18 1.39
N SER A 158 16.98 8.93 2.13
CA SER A 158 16.78 9.53 3.45
C SER A 158 17.90 9.11 4.41
N VAL A 159 18.09 9.87 5.49
CA VAL A 159 18.96 9.44 6.59
C VAL A 159 18.54 8.07 7.13
N MET A 160 17.22 7.80 7.24
CA MET A 160 16.68 6.52 7.71
C MET A 160 17.20 5.33 6.89
N ALA A 161 17.18 5.43 5.56
CA ALA A 161 17.64 4.36 4.66
C ALA A 161 19.17 4.19 4.65
N LEU A 162 19.92 5.20 5.12
CA LEU A 162 21.38 5.15 5.17
C LEU A 162 21.91 4.54 6.47
N VAL A 163 21.09 4.49 7.52
CA VAL A 163 21.47 3.99 8.83
C VAL A 163 21.56 2.45 8.87
N GLU A 164 20.77 1.74 8.07
CA GLU A 164 20.68 0.27 8.06
C GLU A 164 21.99 -0.47 7.71
N ASN A 165 23.01 0.22 7.17
CA ASN A 165 24.25 -0.40 6.69
C ASN A 165 25.46 -0.27 7.63
N ASN A 166 25.29 0.23 8.86
CA ASN A 166 26.43 0.39 9.78
C ASN A 166 26.12 -0.15 11.19
N GLU A 167 27.15 -0.61 11.89
CA GLU A 167 27.10 -0.93 13.31
C GLU A 167 27.02 0.37 14.12
N PHE A 168 25.80 0.86 14.34
CA PHE A 168 25.56 1.99 15.24
C PHE A 168 25.25 1.50 16.66
N SER A 169 25.39 2.39 17.64
CA SER A 169 24.94 2.08 19.00
C SER A 169 23.42 1.95 19.07
N ASP A 170 22.91 1.32 20.14
CA ASP A 170 21.47 1.17 20.43
C ASP A 170 20.68 2.51 20.40
N LYS A 171 21.37 3.66 20.41
CA LYS A 171 20.76 5.00 20.34
C LYS A 171 20.10 5.32 19.00
N LEU A 172 20.47 4.63 17.91
CA LEU A 172 19.84 4.82 16.60
C LEU A 172 18.61 3.93 16.38
N HIS A 173 18.25 3.07 17.33
CA HIS A 173 17.11 2.16 17.22
C HIS A 173 15.81 2.85 16.74
N VAL A 174 15.52 4.06 17.23
CA VAL A 174 14.36 4.85 16.79
C VAL A 174 14.35 5.11 15.28
N ILE A 175 15.51 5.33 14.67
CA ILE A 175 15.66 5.58 13.23
C ILE A 175 15.56 4.27 12.44
N GLU A 176 16.13 3.19 12.97
CA GLU A 176 16.01 1.84 12.40
C GLU A 176 14.55 1.37 12.38
N VAL A 177 13.82 1.59 13.48
CA VAL A 177 12.38 1.30 13.58
C VAL A 177 11.57 2.15 12.57
N ALA A 178 11.94 3.42 12.38
CA ALA A 178 11.30 4.26 11.35
C ALA A 178 11.60 3.75 9.93
N ASN A 179 12.84 3.38 9.63
CA ASN A 179 13.21 2.75 8.36
C ASN A 179 12.44 1.43 8.13
N SER A 180 12.36 0.61 9.17
CA SER A 180 11.66 -0.68 9.22
C SER A 180 10.16 -0.55 8.90
N PHE A 181 9.54 0.56 9.29
CA PHE A 181 8.17 0.90 8.90
C PHE A 181 8.05 1.15 7.39
N PHE A 182 8.94 1.96 6.80
CA PHE A 182 8.89 2.28 5.37
C PHE A 182 9.25 1.08 4.47
N SER A 183 10.19 0.23 4.89
CA SER A 183 10.55 -1.00 4.15
C SER A 183 9.48 -2.09 4.21
N ARG A 184 8.44 -1.90 5.03
CA ARG A 184 7.24 -2.76 5.11
C ARG A 184 6.03 -2.18 4.38
N ILE A 185 6.24 -1.19 3.51
CA ILE A 185 5.22 -0.71 2.58
C ILE A 185 5.36 -1.48 1.27
N LEU A 186 4.37 -2.33 0.99
CA LEU A 186 4.29 -3.12 -0.23
C LEU A 186 3.16 -2.58 -1.11
N SER A 187 3.48 -2.26 -2.37
CA SER A 187 2.57 -1.60 -3.31
C SER A 187 2.63 -2.25 -4.70
N ASN A 188 1.49 -2.34 -5.39
CA ASN A 188 1.41 -2.76 -6.81
C ASN A 188 1.47 -1.56 -7.75
N VAL A 189 1.96 -0.43 -7.24
CA VAL A 189 2.22 0.79 -8.00
C VAL A 189 3.65 1.20 -7.73
N GLY A 190 4.41 1.38 -8.80
CA GLY A 190 5.73 2.02 -8.80
C GLY A 190 5.67 3.42 -9.43
N TYR A 191 6.84 4.05 -9.61
CA TYR A 191 6.96 5.36 -10.29
C TYR A 191 6.22 5.42 -11.64
N SER A 192 6.33 4.37 -12.46
CA SER A 192 5.72 4.28 -13.79
C SER A 192 4.23 3.92 -13.79
N GLY A 193 3.62 3.64 -12.63
CA GLY A 193 2.24 3.18 -12.51
C GLY A 193 2.15 1.73 -12.03
N HIS A 194 1.11 1.01 -12.47
CA HIS A 194 0.85 -0.36 -12.02
C HIS A 194 2.03 -1.30 -12.30
N THR A 195 2.36 -2.13 -11.31
CA THR A 195 3.40 -3.15 -11.36
C THR A 195 2.90 -4.41 -10.66
N ASP A 196 3.17 -5.58 -11.25
CA ASP A 196 2.84 -6.84 -10.61
C ASP A 196 3.73 -7.08 -9.39
N ILE A 197 3.12 -7.31 -8.23
CA ILE A 197 3.80 -7.82 -7.02
C ILE A 197 3.78 -9.36 -7.06
N GLU A 198 4.37 -9.96 -8.08
CA GLU A 198 4.48 -11.42 -8.15
C GLU A 198 5.90 -11.87 -7.79
N SER A 199 6.03 -12.51 -6.63
CA SER A 199 7.19 -13.37 -6.35
C SER A 199 7.17 -14.55 -7.31
N GLY A 200 8.35 -14.99 -7.75
CA GLY A 200 8.49 -16.23 -8.50
C GLY A 200 7.81 -17.39 -7.74
N LEU A 201 7.06 -18.24 -8.44
CA LEU A 201 6.27 -19.30 -7.81
C LEU A 201 7.10 -20.15 -6.85
N PHE A 202 8.28 -20.60 -7.28
CA PHE A 202 9.13 -21.47 -6.48
C PHE A 202 9.71 -20.75 -5.24
N ASP A 203 10.05 -19.47 -5.35
CA ASP A 203 10.54 -18.67 -4.21
C ASP A 203 9.41 -18.43 -3.19
N LEU A 204 8.20 -18.15 -3.68
CA LEU A 204 7.03 -18.00 -2.82
C LEU A 204 6.66 -19.31 -2.13
N THR A 205 6.64 -20.42 -2.87
CA THR A 205 6.33 -21.72 -2.30
C THR A 205 7.41 -22.17 -1.33
N LYS A 206 8.67 -21.81 -1.56
CA LYS A 206 9.72 -21.96 -0.55
C LYS A 206 9.44 -21.15 0.71
N ILE A 207 9.02 -19.89 0.58
CA ILE A 207 8.61 -19.08 1.75
C ILE A 207 7.49 -19.78 2.52
N TYR A 208 6.49 -20.34 1.83
CA TYR A 208 5.41 -21.09 2.47
C TYR A 208 5.88 -22.39 3.12
N HIS A 209 6.83 -23.09 2.51
CA HIS A 209 7.46 -24.26 3.11
C HIS A 209 8.19 -23.90 4.41
N ASP A 210 8.95 -22.81 4.40
CA ASP A 210 9.76 -22.36 5.53
C ASP A 210 8.92 -21.68 6.64
N ASP A 211 7.66 -21.32 6.34
CA ASP A 211 6.73 -20.59 7.21
C ASP A 211 5.36 -21.28 7.27
N GLU A 212 5.28 -22.34 8.07
CA GLU A 212 4.11 -23.21 8.19
C GLU A 212 2.84 -22.43 8.61
N ASP A 213 2.96 -21.42 9.47
CA ASP A 213 1.81 -20.61 9.90
C ASP A 213 1.23 -19.77 8.76
N THR A 214 2.09 -19.16 7.94
CA THR A 214 1.67 -18.46 6.72
C THR A 214 0.99 -19.45 5.77
N PHE A 215 1.61 -20.61 5.52
CA PHE A 215 1.05 -21.60 4.61
C PHE A 215 -0.29 -22.16 5.09
N ARG A 216 -0.45 -22.39 6.39
CA ARG A 216 -1.73 -22.78 7.00
C ARG A 216 -2.82 -21.74 6.74
N GLY A 217 -2.49 -20.45 6.86
CA GLY A 217 -3.39 -19.35 6.53
C GLY A 217 -3.78 -19.33 5.05
N VAL A 218 -2.80 -19.46 4.14
CA VAL A 218 -3.01 -19.53 2.69
C VAL A 218 -3.93 -20.69 2.32
N ASN A 219 -3.64 -21.89 2.85
CA ASN A 219 -4.43 -23.09 2.60
C ASN A 219 -5.88 -22.93 3.13
N ALA A 220 -6.07 -22.36 4.32
CA ALA A 220 -7.39 -22.12 4.89
C ALA A 220 -8.23 -21.15 4.04
N VAL A 221 -7.64 -20.05 3.56
CA VAL A 221 -8.31 -19.09 2.69
C VAL A 221 -8.72 -19.74 1.38
N ILE A 222 -7.80 -20.42 0.69
CA ILE A 222 -8.09 -21.06 -0.61
C ILE A 222 -9.23 -22.08 -0.48
N ARG A 223 -9.18 -22.94 0.56
CA ARG A 223 -10.23 -23.94 0.80
C ARG A 223 -11.59 -23.34 1.14
N SER A 224 -11.63 -22.15 1.74
CA SER A 224 -12.89 -21.46 2.03
C SER A 224 -13.60 -20.97 0.77
N ILE A 225 -12.83 -20.71 -0.31
CA ILE A 225 -13.32 -20.18 -1.58
C ILE A 225 -13.55 -21.29 -2.61
N GLU A 226 -12.71 -22.32 -2.61
CA GLU A 226 -12.78 -23.47 -3.52
C GLU A 226 -12.89 -24.77 -2.71
N PRO A 227 -14.10 -25.15 -2.27
CA PRO A 227 -14.31 -26.33 -1.43
C PRO A 227 -13.93 -27.65 -2.10
N SER A 228 -13.77 -27.68 -3.43
CA SER A 228 -13.30 -28.88 -4.14
C SER A 228 -11.83 -29.22 -3.86
N ILE A 229 -11.05 -28.26 -3.36
CA ILE A 229 -9.67 -28.47 -2.90
C ILE A 229 -9.73 -28.97 -1.45
N LYS A 230 -9.33 -30.23 -1.23
CA LYS A 230 -9.24 -30.84 0.11
C LYS A 230 -8.14 -30.19 0.94
N THR A 231 -6.96 -30.03 0.36
CA THR A 231 -5.80 -29.35 0.97
C THR A 231 -4.79 -28.97 -0.11
N ILE A 232 -3.81 -28.14 0.26
CA ILE A 232 -2.61 -27.90 -0.53
C ILE A 232 -1.44 -28.57 0.20
N GLU A 233 -0.63 -29.30 -0.53
CA GLU A 233 0.65 -29.87 -0.10
C GLU A 233 1.79 -29.11 -0.79
N ILE A 234 2.96 -29.03 -0.15
CA ILE A 234 4.18 -28.55 -0.81
C ILE A 234 5.08 -29.76 -1.03
N ASP A 235 5.52 -29.92 -2.26
CA ASP A 235 6.47 -30.96 -2.66
C ASP A 235 7.75 -30.30 -3.18
N GLU A 236 8.83 -31.09 -3.26
CA GLU A 236 10.14 -30.61 -3.68
C GLU A 236 10.73 -31.44 -4.81
N THR A 237 11.53 -30.80 -5.66
CA THR A 237 12.31 -31.50 -6.68
C THR A 237 13.64 -30.80 -6.89
N ILE A 238 14.53 -31.42 -7.66
CA ILE A 238 15.84 -30.87 -7.99
C ILE A 238 15.77 -30.35 -9.42
N ASP A 239 16.09 -29.08 -9.62
CA ASP A 239 16.16 -28.49 -10.95
C ASP A 239 17.40 -28.92 -11.74
N HIS A 240 17.54 -28.44 -12.98
CA HIS A 240 18.67 -28.79 -13.84
C HIS A 240 20.03 -28.28 -13.32
N GLU A 241 20.03 -27.34 -12.38
CA GLU A 241 21.24 -26.77 -11.74
C GLU A 241 21.59 -27.47 -10.43
N GLY A 242 20.81 -28.49 -10.02
CA GLY A 242 21.02 -29.21 -8.77
C GLY A 242 20.44 -28.49 -7.54
N LYS A 243 19.62 -27.45 -7.74
CA LYS A 243 18.99 -26.69 -6.66
C LYS A 243 17.62 -27.28 -6.31
N THR A 244 17.34 -27.42 -5.02
CA THR A 244 16.00 -27.78 -4.55
C THR A 244 15.01 -26.66 -4.84
N ILE A 245 13.91 -27.02 -5.52
CA ILE A 245 12.77 -26.15 -5.79
C ILE A 245 11.51 -26.72 -5.15
N TYR A 246 10.68 -25.84 -4.58
CA TYR A 246 9.45 -26.20 -3.89
C TYR A 246 8.23 -25.79 -4.73
N PHE A 247 7.23 -26.65 -4.84
CA PHE A 247 6.03 -26.37 -5.64
C PHE A 247 4.75 -26.89 -4.97
N PRO A 248 3.58 -26.23 -5.18
CA PRO A 248 2.34 -26.63 -4.54
C PRO A 248 1.61 -27.71 -5.34
N LEU A 249 1.04 -28.67 -4.62
CA LEU A 249 0.12 -29.68 -5.12
C LEU A 249 -1.26 -29.48 -4.47
N PHE A 250 -2.26 -29.21 -5.30
CA PHE A 250 -3.65 -29.06 -4.89
C PHE A 250 -4.31 -30.44 -4.86
N VAL A 251 -4.68 -30.89 -3.66
CA VAL A 251 -5.24 -32.21 -3.43
C VAL A 251 -6.76 -32.15 -3.56
N HIS A 252 -7.32 -32.97 -4.44
CA HIS A 252 -8.75 -33.17 -4.64
C HIS A 252 -9.14 -34.59 -4.28
N GLU A 253 -10.41 -34.81 -3.93
CA GLU A 253 -10.97 -36.15 -3.73
C GLU A 253 -11.92 -36.49 -4.88
N VAL A 254 -11.59 -37.54 -5.64
CA VAL A 254 -12.37 -38.00 -6.79
C VAL A 254 -12.61 -39.51 -6.63
N GLU A 255 -13.88 -39.91 -6.54
CA GLU A 255 -14.27 -41.32 -6.36
C GLU A 255 -13.55 -42.02 -5.18
N GLY A 256 -13.33 -41.30 -4.08
CA GLY A 256 -12.64 -41.80 -2.89
C GLY A 256 -11.12 -41.93 -3.02
N LYS A 257 -10.52 -41.38 -4.09
CA LYS A 257 -9.06 -41.32 -4.30
C LYS A 257 -8.57 -39.88 -4.29
N GLU A 258 -7.39 -39.67 -3.74
CA GLU A 258 -6.72 -38.38 -3.80
C GLU A 258 -6.05 -38.18 -5.16
N VAL A 259 -6.37 -37.06 -5.80
CA VAL A 259 -5.76 -36.60 -7.04
C VAL A 259 -5.02 -35.30 -6.76
N ARG A 260 -3.73 -35.26 -7.12
CA ARG A 260 -2.86 -34.08 -6.95
C ARG A 260 -2.74 -33.33 -8.26
N LEU A 261 -3.11 -32.06 -8.25
CA LEU A 261 -2.99 -31.15 -9.39
C LEU A 261 -1.90 -30.12 -9.14
N THR A 262 -1.07 -29.85 -10.15
CA THR A 262 -0.14 -28.73 -10.08
C THR A 262 -0.88 -27.41 -10.24
N ILE A 263 -0.27 -26.29 -9.83
CA ILE A 263 -0.89 -24.97 -9.89
C ILE A 263 -1.43 -24.60 -11.29
N ASN A 264 -0.77 -25.05 -12.36
CA ASN A 264 -1.20 -24.77 -13.74
C ASN A 264 -2.48 -25.52 -14.14
N LYS A 265 -2.95 -26.45 -13.31
CA LYS A 265 -4.17 -27.25 -13.54
C LYS A 265 -5.37 -26.76 -12.72
N VAL A 266 -5.20 -25.80 -11.82
CA VAL A 266 -6.31 -25.13 -11.12
C VAL A 266 -6.73 -23.84 -11.85
N SER A 267 -7.88 -23.26 -11.48
CA SER A 267 -8.39 -22.05 -12.12
C SER A 267 -7.44 -20.86 -11.95
N SER A 268 -7.39 -19.96 -12.94
CA SER A 268 -6.51 -18.78 -12.93
C SER A 268 -6.72 -17.90 -11.69
N GLY A 269 -7.95 -17.80 -11.20
CA GLY A 269 -8.27 -17.08 -9.95
C GLY A 269 -7.59 -17.70 -8.73
N ILE A 270 -7.56 -19.02 -8.60
CA ILE A 270 -6.86 -19.70 -7.50
C ILE A 270 -5.34 -19.59 -7.65
N GLN A 271 -4.81 -19.65 -8.88
CA GLN A 271 -3.38 -19.43 -9.12
C GLN A 271 -2.93 -18.03 -8.65
N LYS A 272 -3.68 -16.99 -9.04
CA LYS A 272 -3.40 -15.60 -8.63
C LYS A 272 -3.61 -15.42 -7.14
N LEU A 273 -4.66 -16.01 -6.56
CA LEU A 273 -4.91 -15.95 -5.12
C LEU A 273 -3.78 -16.58 -4.31
N TYR A 274 -3.31 -17.78 -4.68
CA TYR A 274 -2.17 -18.44 -4.02
C TYR A 274 -0.92 -17.56 -4.04
N LYS A 275 -0.62 -16.94 -5.18
CA LYS A 275 0.49 -16.00 -5.31
C LYS A 275 0.31 -14.74 -4.46
N THR A 276 -0.89 -14.21 -4.44
CA THR A 276 -1.22 -12.92 -3.81
C THR A 276 -1.26 -13.03 -2.29
N LEU A 277 -1.79 -14.13 -1.73
CA LEU A 277 -1.96 -14.29 -0.29
C LEU A 277 -0.65 -14.23 0.51
N GLY A 278 0.48 -14.56 -0.10
CA GLY A 278 1.77 -14.49 0.57
C GLY A 278 2.12 -13.06 0.99
N ASN A 279 1.80 -12.09 0.13
CA ASN A 279 1.96 -10.68 0.45
C ASN A 279 1.03 -10.25 1.59
N TYR A 280 -0.20 -10.78 1.64
CA TYR A 280 -1.17 -10.47 2.71
C TYR A 280 -0.65 -10.95 4.06
N PHE A 281 -0.26 -12.23 4.16
CA PHE A 281 0.23 -12.80 5.41
C PHE A 281 1.57 -12.21 5.84
N LEU A 282 2.47 -11.90 4.89
CA LEU A 282 3.72 -11.19 5.17
C LEU A 282 3.44 -9.85 5.85
N ILE A 283 2.51 -9.07 5.31
CA ILE A 283 2.15 -7.75 5.83
C ILE A 283 1.40 -7.86 7.17
N LEU A 284 0.44 -8.79 7.31
CA LEU A 284 -0.28 -9.04 8.56
C LEU A 284 0.65 -9.42 9.71
N ARG A 285 1.66 -10.27 9.44
CA ARG A 285 2.64 -10.67 10.45
C ARG A 285 3.60 -9.56 10.80
N SER A 286 4.02 -8.75 9.84
CA SER A 286 4.99 -7.68 10.07
C SER A 286 4.38 -6.37 10.58
N GLY A 287 3.06 -6.21 10.53
CA GLY A 287 2.41 -4.94 10.89
C GLY A 287 2.64 -3.83 9.84
N GLY A 288 2.87 -4.22 8.58
CA GLY A 288 3.20 -3.34 7.47
C GLY A 288 1.99 -2.70 6.78
N ILE A 289 2.20 -2.23 5.56
CA ILE A 289 1.16 -1.62 4.72
C ILE A 289 1.12 -2.37 3.39
N LEU A 290 -0.07 -2.83 3.01
CA LEU A 290 -0.35 -3.37 1.69
C LEU A 290 -1.20 -2.36 0.93
N ALA A 291 -0.65 -1.78 -0.14
CA ALA A 291 -1.29 -0.76 -0.96
C ALA A 291 -1.58 -1.33 -2.36
N LEU A 292 -2.85 -1.51 -2.70
CA LEU A 292 -3.27 -2.18 -3.93
C LEU A 292 -4.20 -1.29 -4.75
N ASP A 293 -3.65 -0.69 -5.80
CA ASP A 293 -4.44 -0.01 -6.83
C ASP A 293 -5.17 -1.08 -7.66
N GLU A 294 -6.45 -0.83 -7.93
CA GLU A 294 -7.35 -1.73 -8.64
C GLU A 294 -7.38 -3.14 -8.00
N PHE A 295 -7.52 -3.18 -6.68
CA PHE A 295 -7.45 -4.38 -5.83
C PHE A 295 -8.38 -5.52 -6.30
N ASP A 296 -9.53 -5.19 -6.86
CA ASP A 296 -10.55 -6.13 -7.29
C ASP A 296 -10.31 -6.69 -8.69
N ILE A 297 -9.31 -6.19 -9.42
CA ILE A 297 -8.97 -6.70 -10.74
C ILE A 297 -8.51 -8.16 -10.63
N HIS A 298 -9.24 -9.03 -11.34
CA HIS A 298 -9.04 -10.48 -11.38
C HIS A 298 -9.35 -11.24 -10.08
N LEU A 299 -9.96 -10.61 -9.07
CA LEU A 299 -10.48 -11.30 -7.88
C LEU A 299 -11.94 -11.71 -8.09
N HIS A 300 -12.28 -12.91 -7.62
CA HIS A 300 -13.69 -13.32 -7.55
C HIS A 300 -14.41 -12.49 -6.47
N PRO A 301 -15.63 -11.96 -6.70
CA PRO A 301 -16.31 -11.05 -5.78
C PRO A 301 -16.44 -11.58 -4.34
N GLN A 302 -16.59 -12.90 -4.17
CA GLN A 302 -16.68 -13.54 -2.84
C GLN A 302 -15.37 -13.49 -2.03
N ILE A 303 -14.23 -13.26 -2.68
CA ILE A 303 -12.90 -13.20 -2.05
C ILE A 303 -12.68 -11.83 -1.41
N THR A 304 -13.20 -10.78 -2.04
CA THR A 304 -13.00 -9.40 -1.62
C THR A 304 -13.38 -9.15 -0.15
N PRO A 305 -14.59 -9.51 0.33
CA PRO A 305 -14.94 -9.32 1.74
C PRO A 305 -14.03 -10.08 2.70
N LEU A 306 -13.59 -11.29 2.32
CA LEU A 306 -12.68 -12.09 3.12
C LEU A 306 -11.31 -11.40 3.27
N LEU A 307 -10.74 -10.89 2.18
CA LEU A 307 -9.47 -10.18 2.20
C LEU A 307 -9.53 -8.89 3.03
N LEU A 308 -10.63 -8.14 2.96
CA LEU A 308 -10.87 -6.98 3.83
C LEU A 308 -10.95 -7.40 5.30
N ALA A 309 -11.65 -8.51 5.58
CA ALA A 309 -11.81 -9.02 6.94
C ALA A 309 -10.49 -9.45 7.58
N LEU A 310 -9.53 -9.97 6.82
CA LEU A 310 -8.19 -10.32 7.33
C LEU A 310 -7.49 -9.13 8.01
N PHE A 311 -7.69 -7.92 7.49
CA PHE A 311 -7.11 -6.69 8.06
C PHE A 311 -8.02 -6.03 9.10
N ASP A 312 -9.33 -6.23 9.01
CA ASP A 312 -10.29 -5.60 9.92
C ASP A 312 -10.60 -6.41 11.19
N ASP A 313 -10.21 -7.67 11.26
CA ASP A 313 -10.41 -8.53 12.44
C ASP A 313 -9.16 -8.53 13.34
N LEU A 314 -9.35 -8.29 14.65
CA LEU A 314 -8.27 -8.27 15.66
C LEU A 314 -7.65 -9.64 15.92
N LEU A 315 -8.37 -10.73 15.65
CA LEU A 315 -7.86 -12.09 15.80
C LEU A 315 -6.78 -12.39 14.76
N PHE A 316 -6.94 -11.84 13.54
CA PHE A 316 -6.01 -12.01 12.43
C PHE A 316 -4.96 -10.90 12.40
N ASN A 317 -5.36 -9.63 12.52
CA ASN A 317 -4.48 -8.49 12.40
C ASN A 317 -3.93 -8.00 13.76
N LYS A 318 -3.13 -8.85 14.40
CA LYS A 318 -2.57 -8.59 15.74
C LYS A 318 -1.52 -7.48 15.76
N ASN A 319 -0.84 -7.27 14.65
CA ASN A 319 0.27 -6.30 14.53
C ASN A 319 -0.15 -4.97 13.91
N GLY A 320 -1.46 -4.76 13.69
CA GLY A 320 -1.98 -3.50 13.17
C GLY A 320 -1.53 -3.20 11.74
N ALA A 321 -1.42 -4.21 10.88
CA ALA A 321 -1.17 -4.00 9.46
C ALA A 321 -2.29 -3.16 8.82
N GLN A 322 -1.96 -2.44 7.76
CA GLN A 322 -2.92 -1.62 7.00
C GLN A 322 -3.07 -2.09 5.57
N LEU A 323 -4.30 -2.05 5.08
CA LEU A 323 -4.69 -2.31 3.71
C LEU A 323 -5.25 -1.01 3.12
N ILE A 324 -4.60 -0.51 2.08
CA ILE A 324 -5.03 0.66 1.32
C ILE A 324 -5.36 0.16 -0.08
N ILE A 325 -6.58 0.36 -0.54
CA ILE A 325 -7.03 -0.19 -1.83
C ILE A 325 -7.67 0.87 -2.70
N SER A 326 -7.62 0.68 -4.01
CA SER A 326 -8.57 1.31 -4.92
C SER A 326 -9.43 0.22 -5.59
N THR A 327 -10.64 0.59 -6.02
CA THR A 327 -11.61 -0.40 -6.54
C THR A 327 -12.60 0.21 -7.51
N HIS A 328 -13.05 -0.58 -8.48
CA HIS A 328 -14.17 -0.24 -9.34
C HIS A 328 -15.53 -0.67 -8.75
N SER A 329 -15.55 -1.65 -7.84
CA SER A 329 -16.76 -2.06 -7.12
C SER A 329 -17.33 -0.95 -6.23
N THR A 330 -18.65 -0.77 -6.30
CA THR A 330 -19.42 0.09 -5.37
C THR A 330 -19.81 -0.66 -4.10
N GLU A 331 -19.92 -1.99 -4.16
CA GLU A 331 -20.24 -2.85 -3.00
C GLU A 331 -19.19 -2.70 -1.89
N ILE A 332 -17.93 -2.50 -2.24
CA ILE A 332 -16.85 -2.25 -1.26
C ILE A 332 -17.11 -0.95 -0.48
N LEU A 333 -17.70 0.07 -1.11
CA LEU A 333 -18.02 1.33 -0.43
C LEU A 333 -19.09 1.12 0.64
N ASP A 334 -20.08 0.29 0.35
CA ASP A 334 -21.15 -0.05 1.29
C ASP A 334 -20.63 -0.93 2.45
N ILE A 335 -19.67 -1.83 2.17
CA ILE A 335 -19.00 -2.63 3.18
C ILE A 335 -18.16 -1.76 4.13
N LEU A 336 -17.37 -0.83 3.58
CA LEU A 336 -16.41 -0.04 4.35
C LEU A 336 -17.03 1.17 5.05
N GLY A 337 -18.09 1.72 4.49
CA GLY A 337 -18.74 2.90 5.04
C GLY A 337 -17.91 4.18 4.91
N LYS A 338 -18.51 5.31 5.29
CA LYS A 338 -17.92 6.64 5.06
C LYS A 338 -16.62 6.93 5.81
N TYR A 339 -16.36 6.24 6.92
CA TYR A 339 -15.16 6.47 7.75
C TYR A 339 -13.89 5.81 7.18
N ARG A 340 -14.03 5.03 6.11
CA ARG A 340 -12.95 4.23 5.52
C ARG A 340 -12.87 4.39 3.99
N VAL A 341 -13.54 5.40 3.45
CA VAL A 341 -13.56 5.71 2.02
C VAL A 341 -13.08 7.15 1.81
N ILE A 342 -12.08 7.30 0.96
CA ILE A 342 -11.56 8.57 0.46
C ILE A 342 -11.97 8.68 -1.01
N LEU A 343 -12.61 9.78 -1.36
CA LEU A 343 -12.90 10.12 -2.74
C LEU A 343 -11.78 10.95 -3.34
N VAL A 344 -11.48 10.66 -4.60
CA VAL A 344 -10.52 11.40 -5.43
C VAL A 344 -11.24 11.92 -6.65
N ASP A 345 -11.19 13.23 -6.84
CA ASP A 345 -11.79 13.91 -7.97
C ASP A 345 -10.77 14.82 -8.65
N LYS A 346 -11.12 15.34 -9.83
CA LYS A 346 -10.25 16.16 -10.64
C LYS A 346 -11.02 17.30 -11.30
N VAL A 347 -10.55 18.52 -11.11
CA VAL A 347 -11.08 19.74 -11.76
C VAL A 347 -9.92 20.47 -12.42
N ASP A 348 -10.08 20.87 -13.69
CA ASP A 348 -9.06 21.60 -14.44
C ASP A 348 -7.66 20.97 -14.40
N ASN A 349 -7.62 19.63 -14.47
CA ASN A 349 -6.43 18.80 -14.35
C ASN A 349 -5.75 18.75 -12.97
N GLU A 350 -6.31 19.41 -11.97
CA GLU A 350 -5.89 19.35 -10.58
C GLU A 350 -6.71 18.30 -9.82
N SER A 351 -6.02 17.34 -9.22
CA SER A 351 -6.60 16.32 -8.36
C SER A 351 -6.73 16.83 -6.93
N PHE A 352 -7.78 16.40 -6.25
CA PHE A 352 -7.97 16.58 -4.81
C PHE A 352 -8.66 15.36 -4.21
N CYS A 353 -8.54 15.16 -2.90
CA CYS A 353 -9.21 14.09 -2.20
C CYS A 353 -9.75 14.50 -0.83
N TYR A 354 -10.76 13.78 -0.37
CA TYR A 354 -11.39 13.99 0.94
C TYR A 354 -12.04 12.70 1.42
N ARG A 355 -12.14 12.53 2.74
CA ARG A 355 -12.79 11.36 3.33
C ARG A 355 -14.31 11.56 3.34
N LEU A 356 -15.07 10.49 3.09
CA LEU A 356 -16.53 10.59 2.94
C LEU A 356 -17.27 11.09 4.18
N ASP A 357 -16.70 10.92 5.38
CA ASP A 357 -17.28 11.45 6.62
C ASP A 357 -17.11 12.97 6.79
N GLU A 358 -16.34 13.63 5.93
CA GLU A 358 -16.32 15.10 5.80
C GLU A 358 -17.61 15.62 5.15
N LEU A 359 -18.30 14.79 4.36
CA LEU A 359 -19.60 15.13 3.80
C LEU A 359 -20.73 14.92 4.82
N PRO A 360 -21.82 15.71 4.75
CA PRO A 360 -22.98 15.57 5.63
C PRO A 360 -23.89 14.38 5.22
N ILE A 361 -23.29 13.21 4.96
CA ILE A 361 -24.01 11.99 4.61
C ILE A 361 -24.41 11.21 5.86
N ARG A 362 -25.63 10.65 5.83
CA ARG A 362 -26.10 9.75 6.89
C ARG A 362 -25.29 8.46 6.86
N ASN A 363 -25.23 7.79 8.01
CA ASN A 363 -24.53 6.53 8.17
C ASN A 363 -25.49 5.35 7.97
N ASP A 364 -26.28 5.39 6.90
CA ASP A 364 -27.16 4.29 6.48
C ASP A 364 -26.36 3.28 5.67
N ARG A 365 -26.34 2.02 6.16
CA ARG A 365 -25.68 0.91 5.46
C ARG A 365 -26.34 0.69 4.11
N GLY A 366 -25.53 0.57 3.06
CA GLY A 366 -25.97 0.10 1.74
C GLY A 366 -26.42 1.17 0.75
N ASN A 367 -26.20 2.46 1.02
CA ASN A 367 -26.58 3.56 0.11
C ASN A 367 -25.38 4.38 -0.36
N ILE A 368 -24.15 4.08 0.07
CA ILE A 368 -22.98 4.86 -0.36
C ILE A 368 -22.66 4.55 -1.82
N GLY A 369 -22.78 3.28 -2.22
CA GLY A 369 -22.65 2.86 -3.62
C GLY A 369 -23.63 3.61 -4.53
N ASP A 370 -24.90 3.67 -4.15
CA ASP A 370 -25.96 4.37 -4.90
C ASP A 370 -25.71 5.89 -4.95
N LEU A 371 -25.36 6.52 -3.82
CA LEU A 371 -25.02 7.96 -3.79
C LEU A 371 -23.81 8.29 -4.69
N TYR A 372 -22.83 7.39 -4.78
CA TYR A 372 -21.70 7.54 -5.69
C TYR A 372 -22.15 7.44 -7.15
N ILE A 373 -22.95 6.42 -7.51
CA ILE A 373 -23.48 6.24 -8.88
C ILE A 373 -24.32 7.44 -9.31
N ASP A 374 -25.14 7.96 -8.40
CA ASP A 374 -25.97 9.16 -8.60
C ASP A 374 -25.15 10.46 -8.76
N GLY A 375 -23.83 10.41 -8.59
CA GLY A 375 -22.95 11.58 -8.66
C GLY A 375 -23.07 12.55 -7.48
N LYS A 376 -23.82 12.19 -6.43
CA LYS A 376 -24.04 13.05 -5.25
C LYS A 376 -22.80 13.19 -4.38
N LEU A 377 -21.87 12.25 -4.49
CA LEU A 377 -20.62 12.26 -3.74
C LEU A 377 -19.45 12.85 -4.52
N GLY A 378 -19.57 13.11 -5.83
CA GLY A 378 -18.42 13.46 -6.68
C GLY A 378 -17.52 12.26 -7.03
N GLY A 379 -16.42 12.52 -7.74
CA GLY A 379 -15.48 11.49 -8.15
C GLY A 379 -16.02 10.53 -9.23
N ILE A 380 -17.10 10.87 -9.94
CA ILE A 380 -17.64 10.06 -11.04
C ILE A 380 -17.01 10.43 -12.39
N PRO A 381 -16.87 9.49 -13.35
CA PRO A 381 -16.32 9.80 -14.67
C PRO A 381 -17.17 10.83 -15.41
N GLN A 382 -16.57 11.98 -15.77
CA GLN A 382 -17.16 12.89 -16.74
C GLN A 382 -16.88 12.39 -18.15
N SER A 383 -17.71 11.46 -18.65
CA SER A 383 -17.66 11.08 -20.06
C SER A 383 -18.26 12.22 -20.89
N LYS A 384 -17.42 12.96 -21.60
CA LYS A 384 -17.88 13.63 -22.83
C LYS A 384 -18.12 12.48 -23.81
N GLY A 385 -19.37 12.07 -23.98
CA GLY A 385 -19.73 10.94 -24.84
C GLY A 385 -18.95 10.96 -26.16
N VAL A 386 -18.61 9.78 -26.66
CA VAL A 386 -17.88 9.65 -27.91
C VAL A 386 -18.84 9.97 -29.06
N ASP A 387 -18.53 11.01 -29.83
CA ASP A 387 -19.20 11.24 -31.11
C ASP A 387 -18.70 10.21 -32.13
N LEU A 388 -19.52 9.19 -32.39
CA LEU A 388 -19.20 8.11 -33.32
C LEU A 388 -18.95 8.61 -34.75
N GLU A 389 -19.47 9.79 -35.14
CA GLU A 389 -19.19 10.41 -36.43
C GLU A 389 -17.74 10.91 -36.53
N THR A 390 -17.15 11.37 -35.42
CA THR A 390 -15.72 11.73 -35.40
C THR A 390 -14.78 10.53 -35.46
N LEU A 391 -15.25 9.33 -35.08
CA LEU A 391 -14.48 8.08 -35.19
C LEU A 391 -14.59 7.42 -36.58
N THR A 392 -15.62 7.70 -37.35
CA THR A 392 -15.80 7.13 -38.71
C THR A 392 -14.75 7.65 -39.69
N VAL A 393 -14.18 8.82 -39.44
CA VAL A 393 -13.02 9.36 -40.18
C VAL A 393 -11.80 8.43 -40.12
N CYS A 394 -11.69 7.56 -39.11
CA CYS A 394 -10.64 6.54 -39.03
C CYS A 394 -10.91 5.28 -39.88
N PHE A 395 -12.14 5.08 -40.33
CA PHE A 395 -12.57 3.92 -41.13
C PHE A 395 -12.80 4.28 -42.61
N ASP A 396 -12.93 5.55 -42.94
CA ASP A 396 -13.06 6.07 -44.31
C ASP A 396 -11.72 6.44 -44.96
N ALA A 397 -10.64 5.73 -44.60
CA ALA A 397 -9.39 5.78 -45.35
C ALA A 397 -9.49 4.88 -46.60
N GLU A 398 -9.95 5.48 -47.69
CA GLU A 398 -9.77 5.11 -49.11
C GLU A 398 -9.83 3.61 -49.46
N ASN A 399 -11.01 3.16 -49.94
CA ASN A 399 -11.14 2.00 -50.84
C ASN A 399 -10.61 2.33 -52.24
#